data_AF-A0A2D9K7Q8-F1
#
_entry.id   AF-A0A2D9K7Q8-F1
#
_cell.length_a   1.000
_cell.length_b   1.000
_cell.length_c   1.000
_cell.angle_alpha   90.00
_cell.angle_beta   90.00
_cell.angle_gamma   90.00
#
_symmetry.space_group_name_H-M   'P 1'
#
loop_
_entity.id
_entity.type
_entity.pdbx_description
1 polymer ?
#
loop_
_entity_poly.entity_id
_entity_poly.type
_entity_poly.pdbx_seq_one_letter_code
_entity_poly.pdbx_strand_id
1 'polypeptide(L)' 'MPPVFGAVFGLEGAEDAPYRVGRLPEVAAEPGDRVIGQAANAAGQCIYVRGNSNLRFRSSCPDGYRL' A
#
# COMPACT_ATOMS: atom_id res chain seq x y z
N MET A 1 30.37 -12.62 -30.22
CA MET A 1 30.51 -11.46 -29.31
C MET A 1 30.90 -12.02 -27.94
N PRO A 2 32.02 -11.59 -27.34
CA PRO A 2 32.46 -12.16 -26.07
C PRO A 2 31.57 -11.65 -24.91
N PRO A 3 31.38 -12.44 -23.84
CA PRO A 3 30.56 -12.03 -22.70
C PRO A 3 31.28 -10.93 -21.90
N VAL A 4 30.58 -9.83 -21.61
CA VAL A 4 31.05 -8.76 -20.73
C VAL A 4 30.78 -9.18 -19.29
N PHE A 5 31.76 -9.79 -18.64
CA PHE A 5 31.73 -10.00 -17.19
C PHE A 5 31.97 -8.64 -16.50
N GLY A 6 31.03 -8.20 -15.66
CA GLY A 6 31.14 -6.97 -14.88
C GLY A 6 30.18 -5.83 -15.23
N ALA A 7 29.15 -6.07 -16.04
CA ALA A 7 28.10 -5.07 -16.26
C ALA A 7 27.27 -4.87 -14.96
N VAL A 8 27.66 -3.87 -14.17
CA VAL A 8 26.85 -3.37 -13.05
C VAL A 8 25.94 -2.29 -13.63
N PHE A 9 24.66 -2.59 -13.82
CA PHE A 9 23.66 -1.56 -14.13
C PHE A 9 23.37 -0.78 -12.84
N GLY A 10 24.32 0.05 -12.40
CA GLY A 10 24.17 0.93 -11.26
C GLY A 10 23.56 2.25 -11.70
N LEU A 11 22.46 2.66 -11.07
CA LEU A 11 21.93 4.01 -11.21
C LEU A 11 22.78 4.94 -10.35
N GLU A 12 23.63 5.77 -10.96
CA GLU A 12 24.44 6.75 -10.23
C GLU A 12 23.51 7.76 -9.52
N GLY A 13 23.65 7.88 -8.20
CA GLY A 13 22.85 8.79 -7.38
C GLY A 13 21.49 8.26 -6.92
N ALA A 14 21.22 6.95 -7.04
CA ALA A 14 20.04 6.37 -6.41
C ALA A 14 20.15 6.43 -4.89
N GLU A 15 19.11 6.98 -4.23
CA GLU A 15 18.99 6.88 -2.79
C GLU A 15 18.73 5.41 -2.39
N ASP A 16 19.62 4.84 -1.58
CA ASP A 16 19.41 3.53 -0.95
C ASP A 16 18.61 3.73 0.34
N ALA A 17 17.35 3.29 0.32
CA ALA A 17 16.57 3.16 1.54
C ALA A 17 16.84 1.76 2.13
N PRO A 18 17.39 1.65 3.35
CA PRO A 18 17.70 0.35 3.92
C PRO A 18 16.42 -0.47 4.07
N TYR A 19 16.45 -1.71 3.59
CA TYR A 19 15.35 -2.65 3.80
C TYR A 19 15.14 -2.86 5.31
N ARG A 20 13.89 -2.67 5.77
CA ARG A 20 13.50 -2.92 7.16
C ARG A 20 12.44 -4.01 7.21
N VAL A 21 12.71 -5.04 8.00
CA VAL A 21 11.72 -6.06 8.34
C VAL A 21 10.82 -5.50 9.44
N GLY A 22 9.51 -5.52 9.23
CA GLY A 22 8.52 -5.07 10.21
C GLY A 22 7.11 -5.31 9.71
N ARG A 23 6.14 -5.18 10.62
CA ARG A 23 4.72 -5.18 10.25
C ARG A 23 4.28 -3.74 10.00
N LEU A 24 3.62 -3.50 8.87
CA LEU A 24 2.93 -2.22 8.67
C LEU A 24 1.85 -2.09 9.76
N PRO A 25 1.72 -0.93 10.41
CA PRO A 25 0.66 -0.73 11.40
C PRO A 25 -0.69 -0.92 10.72
N GLU A 26 -1.62 -1.57 11.44
CA GLU A 26 -3.00 -1.67 10.97
C GLU A 26 -3.62 -0.28 11.02
N VAL A 27 -4.13 0.17 9.88
CA VAL A 27 -4.75 1.48 9.74
C VAL A 27 -6.24 1.34 9.95
N ALA A 28 -6.77 1.95 11.01
CA ALA A 28 -8.20 2.05 11.23
C ALA A 28 -8.79 3.23 10.44
N ALA A 29 -10.04 3.08 10.01
CA ALA A 29 -10.80 4.17 9.41
C ALA A 29 -11.15 5.23 10.48
N GLU A 30 -10.96 6.49 10.12
CA GLU A 30 -11.26 7.65 10.96
C GLU A 30 -12.45 8.43 10.39
N PRO A 31 -13.11 9.28 11.21
CA PRO A 31 -14.12 10.19 10.71
C PRO A 31 -13.56 11.08 9.58
N GLY A 32 -14.21 11.05 8.42
CA GLY A 32 -13.78 11.78 7.22
C GLY A 32 -13.13 10.90 6.14
N ASP A 33 -12.72 9.68 6.48
CA ASP A 33 -12.32 8.69 5.49
C ASP A 33 -13.54 8.17 4.72
N ARG A 34 -13.36 7.87 3.44
CA ARG A 34 -14.47 7.43 2.57
C ARG A 34 -14.21 6.04 2.02
N VAL A 35 -15.21 5.17 2.11
CA VAL A 35 -15.17 3.86 1.45
C VAL A 35 -15.28 4.06 -0.06
N ILE A 36 -14.38 3.43 -0.81
CA ILE A 36 -14.36 3.45 -2.28
C ILE A 36 -14.63 2.08 -2.91
N GLY A 37 -14.71 1.02 -2.09
CA GLY A 37 -15.11 -0.32 -2.55
C GLY A 37 -14.75 -1.43 -1.57
N GLN A 38 -15.14 -2.66 -1.91
CA GLN A 38 -14.77 -3.85 -1.13
C GLN A 38 -13.40 -4.38 -1.56
N ALA A 39 -12.63 -4.92 -0.60
CA ALA A 39 -11.38 -5.59 -0.89
C ALA A 39 -11.65 -6.97 -1.51
N ALA A 40 -11.27 -7.17 -2.78
CA ALA A 40 -11.50 -8.44 -3.50
C ALA A 40 -10.88 -9.67 -2.80
N ASN A 41 -9.72 -9.48 -2.15
CA ASN A 41 -8.91 -10.57 -1.60
C ASN A 41 -9.02 -10.66 -0.07
N ALA A 42 -9.96 -9.95 0.55
CA ALA A 42 -10.10 -9.92 2.01
C ALA A 42 -11.56 -9.72 2.41
N ALA A 43 -12.24 -10.83 2.70
CA ALA A 43 -13.64 -10.81 3.13
C ALA A 43 -13.83 -9.93 4.38
N GLY A 44 -14.90 -9.12 4.38
CA GLY A 44 -15.21 -8.18 5.48
C GLY A 44 -14.33 -6.93 5.52
N GLN A 45 -13.39 -6.76 4.58
CA GLN A 45 -12.54 -5.58 4.50
C GLN A 45 -12.95 -4.70 3.31
N CYS A 46 -12.87 -3.39 3.53
CA CYS A 46 -13.17 -2.35 2.56
C CYS A 46 -11.92 -1.52 2.28
N ILE A 47 -11.89 -0.91 1.10
CA ILE A 47 -10.87 0.04 0.68
C ILE A 47 -11.37 1.45 1.00
N TYR A 48 -10.56 2.19 1.73
CA TYR A 48 -10.81 3.58 2.12
C TYR A 48 -9.87 4.51 1.37
N VAL A 49 -10.33 5.74 1.12
CA VAL A 49 -9.47 6.90 0.83
C VAL A 49 -9.48 7.82 2.05
N ARG A 50 -8.30 8.27 2.47
CA ARG A 50 -8.14 9.11 3.64
C ARG A 50 -8.80 10.49 3.43
N GLY A 51 -9.46 11.04 4.43
CA GLY A 51 -10.20 12.30 4.27
C GLY A 51 -9.34 13.51 3.88
N ASN A 52 -8.09 13.55 4.34
CA ASN A 52 -7.16 14.67 4.15
C ASN A 52 -6.07 14.40 3.08
N SER A 53 -6.10 13.25 2.40
CA SER A 53 -5.08 12.88 1.41
C SER A 53 -5.60 11.86 0.40
N ASN A 54 -4.86 11.62 -0.68
CA ASN A 54 -5.21 10.57 -1.65
C ASN A 54 -4.72 9.16 -1.24
N LEU A 55 -4.30 8.99 0.02
CA LEU A 55 -3.81 7.71 0.52
C LEU A 55 -4.95 6.70 0.62
N ARG A 56 -4.72 5.52 0.04
CA ARG A 56 -5.67 4.40 0.08
C ARG A 56 -5.18 3.36 1.06
N PHE A 57 -6.08 2.81 1.85
CA PHE A 57 -5.78 1.76 2.81
C PHE A 57 -6.96 0.81 2.95
N ARG A 58 -6.70 -0.36 3.56
CA ARG A 58 -7.71 -1.37 3.81
C ARG A 58 -8.01 -1.40 5.31
N SER A 59 -9.29 -1.44 5.65
CA SER A 59 -9.79 -1.57 7.02
C SER A 59 -11.09 -2.38 7.00
N SER A 60 -11.58 -2.80 8.17
CA SER A 60 -12.90 -3.42 8.31
C SER A 60 -13.97 -2.52 7.69
N CYS A 61 -14.92 -3.12 6.95
CA CYS A 61 -16.05 -2.38 6.40
C CYS A 61 -16.92 -1.77 7.51
N PRO A 62 -17.57 -0.62 7.27
CA PRO A 62 -18.44 -0.01 8.26
C PRO A 62 -19.71 -0.85 8.44
N ASP A 63 -20.34 -0.73 9.61
CA ASP A 63 -21.57 -1.45 9.92
C ASP A 63 -22.67 -1.16 8.89
N GLY A 64 -23.36 -2.20 8.45
CA GLY A 64 -24.42 -2.09 7.45
C GLY A 64 -23.95 -1.89 6.01
N TYR A 65 -22.64 -1.85 5.75
CA TYR A 65 -22.11 -1.79 4.38
C TYR A 65 -22.53 -3.04 3.59
N ARG A 66 -23.23 -2.81 2.47
CA ARG A 66 -23.55 -3.82 1.46
C ARG A 66 -23.08 -3.32 0.10
N LEU A 67 -22.65 -4.27 -0.72
CA LEU A 67 -22.30 -4.06 -2.13
C LEU A 67 -23.50 -3.57 -2.94
#